data_AF-A0A6J7E1A3-F1
#
_entry.id   AF-A0A6J7E1A3-F1
#
_cell.length_a   1.000
_cell.length_b   1.000
_cell.length_c   1.000
_cell.angle_alpha   90.00
_cell.angle_beta   90.00
_cell.angle_gamma   90.00
#
_symmetry.space_group_name_H-M   'P 1'
#
loop_
_entity.id
_entity.type
_entity.pdbx_description
1 polymer ?
#
loop_
_entity_poly.entity_id
_entity_poly.type
_entity_poly.pdbx_seq_one_letter_code
_entity_poly.pdbx_strand_id
1 'polypeptide(L)'
;MVISFTLETDGRLPSSMGLDEAIAAVDAATGAYPEHYMINCAHPAHFDSVPVRDSAWTARIGGLRANASQLSHAELDVMTELDDGDPDDLAARYAVLRTVMPGLKVVGGCCGTDHRHVAAIAATAATYSTEAQRTV
;
A
#
# COMPACT_ATOMS: atom_id res chain seq x y z
N MET A 1 -4.04 17.74 -0.73
CA MET A 1 -3.51 17.20 0.56
C MET A 1 -3.64 15.69 0.52
N VAL A 2 -2.65 14.97 1.07
CA VAL A 2 -2.65 13.49 1.12
C VAL A 2 -2.52 13.04 2.57
N ILE A 3 -3.35 12.08 2.98
CA ILE A 3 -3.29 11.46 4.31
C ILE A 3 -2.85 10.00 4.14
N SER A 4 -1.90 9.57 4.97
CA SER A 4 -1.40 8.20 4.94
C SER A 4 -1.72 7.48 6.24
N PHE A 5 -2.20 6.25 6.13
CA PHE A 5 -2.45 5.35 7.26
C PHE A 5 -1.41 4.22 7.28
N THR A 6 -1.08 3.71 8.46
CA THR A 6 -0.41 2.43 8.62
C THR A 6 -1.42 1.38 9.09
N LEU A 7 -1.12 0.11 8.80
CA LEU A 7 -1.95 -1.03 9.15
C LEU A 7 -1.11 -2.06 9.88
N GLU A 8 -1.70 -2.74 10.86
CA GLU A 8 -1.14 -3.93 11.47
C GLU A 8 -1.39 -5.16 10.61
N THR A 9 -0.84 -6.31 11.04
CA THR A 9 -0.85 -7.58 10.30
C THR A 9 -2.24 -8.14 9.99
N ASP A 10 -3.29 -7.58 10.57
CA ASP A 10 -4.70 -7.94 10.35
C ASP A 10 -5.44 -6.95 9.42
N GLY A 11 -4.71 -6.02 8.80
CA GLY A 11 -5.24 -5.05 7.84
C GLY A 11 -6.03 -3.91 8.49
N ARG A 12 -5.90 -3.73 9.80
CA ARG A 12 -6.55 -2.66 10.58
C ARG A 12 -5.52 -1.64 11.03
N LEU A 13 -5.97 -0.42 11.34
CA LEU A 13 -5.11 0.58 11.97
C LEU A 13 -4.65 0.07 13.36
N PRO A 14 -3.58 0.63 13.95
CA PRO A 14 -3.16 0.29 15.32
C PRO A 14 -4.26 0.50 16.38
N SER A 15 -5.29 1.28 16.07
CA SER A 15 -6.50 1.47 16.88
C SER A 15 -7.54 0.35 16.72
N SER A 16 -7.24 -0.72 15.97
CA SER A 16 -8.16 -1.77 15.50
C SER A 16 -9.26 -1.30 14.53
N MET A 17 -9.29 -0.01 14.18
CA MET A 17 -10.24 0.56 13.23
C MET A 17 -9.98 0.02 11.81
N GLY A 18 -11.03 -0.23 11.03
CA GLY A 18 -10.89 -0.59 9.62
C GLY A 18 -10.38 0.59 8.78
N LEU A 19 -9.61 0.32 7.73
CA LEU A 19 -9.11 1.38 6.83
C LEU A 19 -10.26 2.12 6.13
N ASP A 20 -11.30 1.39 5.75
CA ASP A 20 -12.53 1.92 5.16
C ASP A 20 -13.26 2.87 6.12
N GLU A 21 -13.38 2.48 7.39
CA GLU A 21 -13.96 3.31 8.45
C GLU A 21 -13.14 4.58 8.68
N ALA A 22 -11.81 4.47 8.73
CA ALA A 22 -10.91 5.61 8.91
C ALA A 22 -11.04 6.62 7.77
N ILE A 23 -11.09 6.15 6.52
CA ILE A 23 -11.31 6.99 5.34
C ILE A 23 -12.67 7.69 5.41
N ALA A 24 -13.73 6.94 5.72
CA ALA A 24 -15.08 7.49 5.85
C ALA A 24 -15.17 8.56 6.95
N ALA A 25 -14.50 8.35 8.09
CA ALA A 25 -14.45 9.30 9.20
C ALA A 25 -13.75 10.61 8.79
N VAL A 26 -12.60 10.52 8.11
CA VAL A 26 -11.90 11.71 7.62
C VAL A 26 -12.74 12.44 6.56
N ASP A 27 -13.35 11.71 5.63
CA ASP A 27 -14.21 12.29 4.60
C ASP A 27 -15.39 13.04 5.22
N ALA A 28 -16.07 12.44 6.19
CA ALA A 28 -17.19 13.06 6.90
C ALA A 28 -16.75 14.33 7.65
N ALA A 29 -15.59 14.29 8.31
CA ALA A 29 -15.08 15.42 9.10
C ALA A 29 -14.58 16.59 8.24
N THR A 30 -14.17 16.32 7.00
CA THR A 30 -13.49 17.31 6.15
C THR A 30 -14.27 17.69 4.89
N GLY A 31 -15.43 17.06 4.64
CA GLY A 31 -16.13 17.21 3.36
C GLY A 31 -15.33 16.62 2.20
N ALA A 32 -14.69 15.46 2.43
CA ALA A 32 -13.85 14.75 1.46
C ALA A 32 -12.64 15.55 0.92
N TYR A 33 -12.10 16.49 1.70
CA TYR A 33 -11.00 17.37 1.31
C TYR A 33 -9.71 16.69 0.84
N PRO A 34 -9.26 15.54 1.41
CA PRO A 34 -8.07 14.86 0.93
C PRO A 34 -8.17 14.48 -0.55
N GLU A 35 -7.15 14.80 -1.34
CA GLU A 35 -7.12 14.48 -2.76
C GLU A 35 -7.10 12.97 -2.99
N HIS A 36 -6.33 12.27 -2.15
CA HIS A 36 -6.31 10.83 -2.03
C HIS A 36 -5.72 10.42 -0.68
N TYR A 37 -5.86 9.14 -0.37
CA TYR A 37 -5.28 8.48 0.79
C TYR A 37 -4.09 7.62 0.37
N MET A 38 -3.24 7.29 1.33
CA MET A 38 -2.11 6.38 1.16
C MET A 38 -2.08 5.32 2.24
N ILE A 39 -1.43 4.20 1.92
CA ILE A 39 -0.98 3.23 2.92
C ILE A 39 0.54 3.35 3.00
N ASN A 40 1.09 3.51 4.20
CA ASN A 40 2.54 3.53 4.42
C ASN A 40 2.94 2.68 5.62
N CYS A 41 4.20 2.25 5.65
CA CYS A 41 4.79 1.55 6.79
C CYS A 41 4.14 0.20 7.12
N ALA A 42 3.37 -0.38 6.20
CA ALA A 42 2.81 -1.73 6.30
C ALA A 42 3.20 -2.55 5.07
N HIS A 43 3.47 -3.84 5.24
CA HIS A 43 3.75 -4.73 4.11
C HIS A 43 2.42 -5.13 3.44
N PRO A 44 2.33 -5.26 2.10
CA PRO A 44 1.11 -5.70 1.41
C PRO A 44 0.50 -7.00 1.92
N ALA A 45 1.32 -7.89 2.48
CA ALA A 45 0.89 -9.14 3.11
C ALA A 45 0.02 -8.95 4.37
N HIS A 46 0.02 -7.74 4.95
CA HIS A 46 -0.79 -7.43 6.13
C HIS A 46 -2.24 -7.11 5.78
N PHE A 47 -2.53 -6.77 4.52
CA PHE A 47 -3.84 -6.29 4.10
C PHE A 47 -4.28 -6.86 2.76
N ASP A 48 -3.69 -7.96 2.31
CA ASP A 48 -4.10 -8.72 1.13
C ASP A 48 -5.47 -9.40 1.32
N SER A 49 -5.85 -9.68 2.57
CA SER A 49 -7.16 -10.21 2.94
C SER A 49 -8.27 -9.16 3.09
N VAL A 50 -7.94 -7.86 3.11
CA VAL A 50 -8.94 -6.80 3.17
C VAL A 50 -9.75 -6.84 1.88
N PRO A 51 -11.09 -6.80 1.91
CA PRO A 51 -11.91 -6.83 0.70
C PRO A 51 -11.71 -5.54 -0.12
N VAL A 52 -10.69 -5.53 -0.97
CA VAL A 52 -10.33 -4.41 -1.85
C VAL A 52 -11.20 -4.39 -3.12
N ARG A 53 -11.76 -5.55 -3.52
CA ARG A 53 -12.56 -5.65 -4.74
C ARG A 53 -13.93 -4.98 -4.53
N ASP A 54 -14.28 -4.09 -5.45
CA ASP A 54 -15.59 -3.41 -5.57
C ASP A 54 -15.97 -2.42 -4.46
N SER A 55 -15.03 -2.01 -3.60
CA SER A 55 -15.29 -1.00 -2.56
C SER A 55 -14.89 0.40 -3.03
N ALA A 56 -15.82 1.37 -3.00
CA ALA A 56 -15.61 2.71 -3.57
C ALA A 56 -14.43 3.48 -2.94
N TRP A 57 -14.05 3.15 -1.70
CA TRP A 57 -12.94 3.81 -1.01
C TRP A 57 -11.56 3.41 -1.59
N THR A 58 -11.42 2.26 -2.25
CA THR A 58 -10.13 1.82 -2.81
C THR A 58 -9.70 2.65 -4.01
N ALA A 59 -10.67 3.22 -4.74
CA ALA A 59 -10.41 4.22 -5.78
C ALA A 59 -9.79 5.51 -5.22
N ARG A 60 -9.92 5.77 -3.91
CA ARG A 60 -9.29 6.91 -3.22
C ARG A 60 -7.90 6.59 -2.68
N ILE A 61 -7.46 5.34 -2.71
CA ILE A 61 -6.06 5.00 -2.40
C ILE A 61 -5.19 5.39 -3.59
N GLY A 62 -4.50 6.52 -3.45
CA GLY A 62 -3.65 7.10 -4.48
C GLY A 62 -2.18 6.75 -4.33
N GLY A 63 -1.76 6.22 -3.17
CA GLY A 63 -0.37 5.86 -2.96
C GLY A 63 -0.12 4.73 -1.97
N LEU A 64 1.03 4.08 -2.15
CA LEU A 64 1.50 2.96 -1.33
C LEU A 64 3.01 3.08 -1.12
N ARG A 65 3.44 3.10 0.14
CA ARG A 65 4.85 3.04 0.56
C ARG A 65 5.04 1.95 1.60
N ALA A 66 5.27 0.73 1.12
CA ALA A 66 5.34 -0.47 1.94
C ALA A 66 6.68 -0.64 2.67
N ASN A 67 6.68 -1.36 3.79
CA ASN A 67 7.91 -1.91 4.36
C ASN A 67 8.46 -3.04 3.48
N ALA A 68 9.76 -3.33 3.63
CA ALA A 68 10.39 -4.50 3.02
C ALA A 68 10.04 -5.80 3.76
N SER A 69 10.16 -5.78 5.10
CA SER A 69 9.85 -6.93 5.94
C SER A 69 8.35 -7.17 6.07
N GLN A 70 7.96 -8.45 6.17
CA GLN A 70 6.61 -8.90 6.48
C GLN A 70 6.30 -8.94 7.99
N LEU A 71 7.29 -8.64 8.83
CA LEU A 71 7.11 -8.63 10.29
C LEU A 71 6.16 -7.51 10.73
N SER A 72 5.52 -7.72 11.88
CA SER A 72 4.71 -6.69 12.53
C SER A 72 5.56 -5.51 13.01
N HIS A 73 4.92 -4.36 13.27
CA HIS A 73 5.61 -3.20 13.84
C HIS A 73 6.30 -3.54 15.16
N ALA A 74 5.65 -4.36 16.01
CA ALA A 74 6.19 -4.75 17.31
C ALA A 74 7.41 -5.66 17.19
N GLU A 75 7.41 -6.59 16.22
CA GLU A 75 8.58 -7.43 15.94
C GLU A 75 9.74 -6.58 15.42
N LEU A 76 9.48 -5.66 14.49
CA LEU A 76 10.49 -4.75 13.95
C LEU A 76 11.10 -3.83 15.02
N ASP A 77 10.31 -3.36 15.99
CA ASP A 77 10.77 -2.46 17.06
C ASP A 77 11.86 -3.09 17.96
N VAL A 78 11.83 -4.42 18.09
CA VAL A 78 12.79 -5.16 18.93
C VAL A 78 13.92 -5.82 18.14
N MET A 79 13.95 -5.66 16.82
CA MET A 79 15.01 -6.24 15.99
C MET A 79 16.34 -5.52 16.17
N THR A 80 17.42 -6.29 16.31
CA THR A 80 18.80 -5.77 16.32
C THR A 80 19.48 -5.85 14.97
N GLU A 81 18.97 -6.71 14.08
CA GLU A 81 19.46 -6.90 12.72
C GLU A 81 18.36 -6.50 11.74
N LEU A 82 18.75 -5.95 10.60
CA LEU A 82 17.82 -5.56 9.55
C LEU A 82 17.25 -6.81 8.87
N ASP A 83 15.92 -6.96 8.87
CA ASP A 83 15.22 -7.78 7.88
C ASP A 83 15.03 -6.94 6.61
N ASP A 84 15.82 -7.22 5.57
CA ASP A 84 15.79 -6.49 4.31
C ASP A 84 14.70 -6.96 3.35
N GLY A 85 13.89 -7.96 3.72
CA GLY A 85 12.77 -8.46 2.93
C GLY A 85 13.17 -9.04 1.57
N ASP A 86 12.17 -9.22 0.70
CA ASP A 86 12.35 -9.73 -0.66
C ASP A 86 11.84 -8.69 -1.68
N PRO A 87 12.75 -8.06 -2.47
CA PRO A 87 12.38 -7.11 -3.52
C PRO A 87 11.38 -7.66 -4.56
N ASP A 88 11.50 -8.94 -4.93
CA ASP A 88 10.67 -9.55 -5.98
C ASP A 88 9.28 -9.93 -5.44
N ASP A 89 9.19 -10.45 -4.20
CA ASP A 89 7.90 -10.66 -3.52
C ASP A 89 7.15 -9.32 -3.36
N LEU A 90 7.85 -8.29 -2.89
CA LEU A 90 7.25 -6.97 -2.70
C LEU A 90 6.72 -6.43 -4.03
N ALA A 91 7.53 -6.51 -5.10
CA ALA A 91 7.13 -6.06 -6.43
C ALA A 91 5.91 -6.82 -6.97
N ALA A 92 5.88 -8.16 -6.85
CA ALA A 92 4.76 -8.98 -7.28
C ALA A 92 3.45 -8.58 -6.57
N ARG A 93 3.52 -8.28 -5.27
CA ARG A 93 2.36 -7.80 -4.50
C ARG A 93 1.89 -6.41 -4.94
N TYR A 94 2.81 -5.49 -5.27
CA TYR A 94 2.44 -4.21 -5.88
C TYR A 94 1.72 -4.39 -7.21
N ALA A 95 2.17 -5.32 -8.05
CA ALA A 95 1.53 -5.60 -9.33
C ALA A 95 0.08 -6.06 -9.13
N VAL A 96 -0.18 -6.94 -8.16
CA VAL A 96 -1.54 -7.38 -7.80
C VAL A 96 -2.37 -6.21 -7.27
N LEU A 97 -1.84 -5.41 -6.33
CA LEU A 97 -2.58 -4.30 -5.75
C LEU A 97 -2.98 -3.23 -6.78
N ARG A 98 -2.15 -2.98 -7.79
CA ARG A 98 -2.49 -2.09 -8.91
C ARG A 98 -3.72 -2.53 -9.70
N THR A 99 -4.04 -3.83 -9.71
CA THR A 99 -5.26 -4.34 -10.38
C THR A 99 -6.54 -4.07 -9.59
N VAL A 100 -6.44 -3.89 -8.27
CA VAL A 100 -7.59 -3.70 -7.37
C VAL A 100 -7.69 -2.30 -6.77
N MET A 101 -6.63 -1.48 -6.87
CA MET A 101 -6.59 -0.07 -6.48
C MET A 101 -6.39 0.81 -7.72
N PRO A 102 -7.45 1.09 -8.49
CA PRO A 102 -7.34 1.82 -9.76
C PRO A 102 -6.84 3.27 -9.59
N GLY A 103 -6.93 3.83 -8.38
CA GLY A 103 -6.41 5.15 -8.04
C GLY A 103 -4.90 5.20 -7.77
N LEU A 104 -4.22 4.06 -7.68
CA LEU A 104 -2.83 3.96 -7.20
C LEU A 104 -1.84 4.56 -8.22
N LYS A 105 -1.32 5.75 -7.90
CA LYS A 105 -0.41 6.54 -8.76
C LYS A 105 0.99 6.67 -8.17
N VAL A 106 1.10 6.75 -6.86
CA VAL A 106 2.36 6.97 -6.14
C VAL A 106 2.79 5.67 -5.47
N VAL A 107 3.86 5.04 -5.95
CA VAL A 107 4.40 3.81 -5.39
C VAL A 107 5.83 4.03 -4.91
N GLY A 108 6.24 3.34 -3.84
CA GLY A 108 7.60 3.40 -3.33
C GLY A 108 7.80 2.54 -2.10
N GLY A 109 8.89 2.74 -1.39
CA GLY A 109 9.20 1.97 -0.19
C GLY A 109 9.22 2.82 1.09
N CYS A 110 9.10 2.15 2.24
CA CYS A 110 9.19 2.68 3.61
C CYS A 110 10.32 1.97 4.36
N CYS A 111 10.08 1.41 5.55
CA CYS A 111 11.14 0.85 6.38
C CYS A 111 11.75 -0.40 5.74
N GLY A 112 13.07 -0.53 5.80
CA GLY A 112 13.83 -1.64 5.22
C GLY A 112 13.95 -1.65 3.70
N THR A 113 13.18 -0.82 2.97
CA THR A 113 13.28 -0.76 1.52
C THR A 113 14.51 0.04 1.06
N ASP A 114 15.08 -0.38 -0.07
CA ASP A 114 16.20 0.27 -0.72
C ASP A 114 15.99 0.37 -2.25
N HIS A 115 17.04 0.73 -2.98
CA HIS A 115 17.01 0.85 -4.44
C HIS A 115 16.65 -0.46 -5.18
N ARG A 116 16.95 -1.65 -4.61
CA ARG A 116 16.60 -2.94 -5.22
C ARG A 116 15.08 -3.11 -5.24
N HIS A 117 14.43 -2.82 -4.13
CA HIS A 117 12.97 -2.85 -3.98
C HIS A 117 12.29 -1.87 -4.94
N VAL A 118 12.76 -0.63 -4.99
CA VAL A 118 12.19 0.40 -5.87
C VAL A 118 12.37 0.01 -7.34
N ALA A 119 13.52 -0.53 -7.72
CA ALA A 119 13.76 -1.02 -9.08
C ALA A 119 12.82 -2.17 -9.46
N ALA A 120 12.63 -3.15 -8.58
CA ALA A 120 11.72 -4.26 -8.79
C ALA A 120 10.26 -3.78 -8.92
N ILE A 121 9.80 -2.90 -8.03
CA ILE A 121 8.45 -2.29 -8.11
C ILE A 121 8.27 -1.55 -9.45
N ALA A 122 9.25 -0.74 -9.86
CA ALA A 122 9.18 0.01 -11.12
C ALA A 122 9.12 -0.91 -12.35
N ALA A 123 9.82 -2.04 -12.33
CA ALA A 123 9.79 -3.03 -13.42
C ALA A 123 8.37 -3.60 -13.65
N THR A 124 7.55 -3.72 -12.60
CA THR A 124 6.16 -4.18 -12.73
C THR A 124 5.25 -3.17 -13.44
N ALA A 125 5.60 -1.88 -13.40
CA ALA A 125 4.84 -0.83 -14.06
C ALA A 125 5.08 -0.80 -15.57
N ALA A 126 6.31 -1.09 -16.01
CA ALA A 126 6.70 -1.10 -17.42
C ALA A 126 5.93 -2.15 -18.25
N THR A 127 5.58 -3.29 -17.64
CA THR A 127 4.79 -4.35 -18.29
C THR A 127 3.33 -3.91 -18.53
N TYR A 128 2.77 -3.09 -17.66
CA TYR A 128 1.35 -2.70 -17.66
C TYR A 128 0.98 -1.71 -18.78
N SER A 129 1.92 -0.88 -19.22
CA SER A 129 1.68 0.12 -20.27
C SER A 129 1.45 -0.51 -21.65
N THR A 130 1.97 -1.72 -21.90
CA THR A 130 1.87 -2.39 -23.21
C THR A 130 0.49 -3.00 -23.49
N GLU A 131 -0.25 -3.40 -22.45
CA GLU A 131 -1.60 -3.96 -22.60
C GLU A 131 -2.71 -2.90 -22.53
N ALA A 132 -2.55 -1.88 -21.69
CA ALA A 132 -3.57 -0.84 -21.51
C ALA A 132 -3.68 0.16 -22.68
N GLN A 133 -2.68 0.25 -23.56
CA GLN A 133 -2.71 1.12 -24.75
C GLN A 133 -3.22 0.43 -26.02
N ARG A 134 -3.73 -0.81 -25.93
CA ARG A 134 -4.17 -1.62 -27.08
C ARG A 134 -5.68 -1.59 -27.36
N THR A 135 -6.44 -0.77 -26.63
CA THR A 135 -7.91 -0.67 -26.76
C THR A 135 -8.38 0.77 -27.03
N VAL A 136 -7.69 1.50 -27.92
CA VAL A 136 -8.22 2.73 -28.53
C VAL A 136 -8.25 2.58 -30.04
#